data_AF-A0A9X5YVE5-F1
#
_entry.id   AF-A0A9X5YVE5-F1
#
_cell.length_a   1.000
_cell.length_b   1.000
_cell.length_c   1.000
_cell.angle_alpha   90.00
_cell.angle_beta   90.00
_cell.angle_gamma   90.00
#
_symmetry.space_group_name_H-M   'P 1'
#
loop_
_entity.id
_entity.type
_entity.pdbx_description
1 polymer ?
#
loop_
_entity_poly.entity_id
_entity_poly.type
_entity_poly.pdbx_seq_one_letter_code
_entity_poly.pdbx_strand_id
1 'polypeptide(L)'
;MARLGDLERSVMDVLWDSEGWLTAREVAARLQHERDLAYTTVLTVLERLEKKGFVRRQRAARAHRYRASDAREAVVAEAMLEALGNADDRGSALVRFVGAVSAEEAEILRRALALPAETDVLTPTGPGDESYLDVATLGDSATGIITDTRTDELDSSSSPDKAGGGNLAST
;
A
#
# COMPACT_ATOMS: atom_id res chain seq x y z
N MET A 1 5.37 13.25 7.07
CA MET A 1 5.21 12.84 5.64
C MET A 1 4.82 14.10 4.87
N ALA A 2 4.91 14.16 3.55
CA ALA A 2 4.87 15.46 2.87
C ALA A 2 3.45 16.06 2.74
N ARG A 3 3.20 17.21 3.36
CA ARG A 3 2.04 18.09 3.11
C ARG A 3 1.86 18.33 1.59
N LEU A 4 0.61 18.33 1.13
CA LEU A 4 0.24 18.66 -0.24
C LEU A 4 0.34 20.18 -0.44
N GLY A 5 1.11 20.63 -1.44
CA GLY A 5 1.06 22.01 -1.91
C GLY A 5 -0.21 22.30 -2.72
N ASP A 6 -0.48 23.57 -3.06
CA ASP A 6 -1.74 23.98 -3.71
C ASP A 6 -2.02 23.24 -5.02
N LEU A 7 -0.99 23.08 -5.87
CA LEU A 7 -1.12 22.37 -7.14
C LEU A 7 -1.27 20.86 -6.95
N GLU A 8 -0.55 20.29 -5.98
CA GLU A 8 -0.67 18.88 -5.60
C GLU A 8 -2.08 18.58 -5.08
N ARG A 9 -2.64 19.48 -4.27
CA ARG A 9 -4.03 19.41 -3.79
C ARG A 9 -5.02 19.49 -4.95
N SER A 10 -4.84 20.44 -5.87
CA SER A 10 -5.72 20.57 -7.05
C SER A 10 -5.71 19.29 -7.90
N VAL A 11 -4.53 18.71 -8.13
CA VAL A 11 -4.41 17.41 -8.83
C VAL A 11 -5.11 16.29 -8.06
N MET A 12 -4.96 16.25 -6.74
CA MET A 12 -5.61 15.23 -5.91
C MET A 12 -7.13 15.38 -5.88
N ASP A 13 -7.67 16.61 -5.83
CA ASP A 13 -9.12 16.86 -5.89
C ASP A 13 -9.70 16.27 -7.19
N VAL A 14 -9.05 16.47 -8.34
CA VAL A 14 -9.44 15.81 -9.61
C VAL A 14 -9.40 14.29 -9.55
N LEU A 15 -8.43 13.70 -8.83
CA LEU A 15 -8.32 12.25 -8.69
C LEU A 15 -9.33 11.68 -7.69
N TRP A 16 -9.71 12.42 -6.66
CA TRP A 16 -10.75 12.02 -5.70
C TRP A 16 -12.15 12.10 -6.30
N ASP A 17 -12.42 13.11 -7.13
CA ASP A 17 -13.70 13.27 -7.82
C ASP A 17 -13.90 12.27 -8.97
N SER A 18 -12.87 11.47 -9.27
CA SER A 18 -12.91 10.43 -10.29
C SER A 18 -13.08 9.04 -9.66
N GLU A 19 -14.12 8.33 -10.07
CA GLU A 19 -14.33 6.93 -9.64
C GLU A 19 -13.27 5.96 -10.21
N GLY A 20 -12.52 6.37 -11.23
CA GLY A 20 -11.60 5.52 -11.98
C GLY A 20 -10.20 6.09 -12.19
N TRP A 21 -9.40 5.30 -12.92
CA TRP A 21 -8.04 5.63 -13.31
C TRP A 21 -8.01 6.69 -14.43
N LEU A 22 -7.25 7.76 -14.22
CA LEU A 22 -7.09 8.86 -15.19
C LEU A 22 -5.68 8.91 -15.77
N THR A 23 -5.57 9.26 -17.05
CA THR A 23 -4.28 9.63 -17.66
C THR A 23 -3.88 11.04 -17.25
N ALA A 24 -2.59 11.36 -17.32
CA ALA A 24 -2.11 12.72 -17.08
C ALA A 24 -2.78 13.77 -17.99
N ARG A 25 -3.20 13.37 -19.21
CA ARG A 25 -3.90 14.27 -20.14
C ARG A 25 -5.31 14.59 -19.65
N GLU A 26 -6.02 13.58 -19.17
CA GLU A 26 -7.37 13.74 -18.62
C GLU A 26 -7.37 14.54 -17.32
N VAL A 27 -6.32 14.40 -16.49
CA VAL A 27 -6.13 15.25 -15.30
C VAL A 27 -5.85 16.70 -15.73
N ALA A 28 -4.93 16.90 -16.68
CA ALA A 28 -4.60 18.23 -17.17
C ALA A 28 -5.81 18.94 -17.81
N ALA A 29 -6.60 18.22 -18.61
CA ALA A 29 -7.81 18.75 -19.22
C ALA A 29 -8.83 19.22 -18.17
N ARG A 30 -9.02 18.46 -17.08
CA ARG A 30 -9.93 18.88 -15.99
C ARG A 30 -9.40 20.12 -15.26
N LEU A 31 -8.09 20.18 -15.00
CA LEU A 31 -7.47 21.35 -14.36
C LEU A 31 -7.47 22.59 -15.24
N GLN A 32 -7.41 22.45 -16.57
CA GLN A 32 -7.47 23.58 -17.52
C GLN A 32 -8.75 24.40 -17.43
N HIS A 33 -9.83 23.83 -16.92
CA HIS A 33 -11.07 24.58 -16.68
C HIS A 33 -10.93 25.59 -15.54
N GLU A 34 -9.99 25.37 -14.63
CA GLU A 34 -9.77 26.22 -13.44
C GLU A 34 -8.45 26.99 -13.51
N ARG A 35 -7.44 26.44 -14.18
CA ARG A 35 -6.08 26.99 -14.28
C ARG A 35 -5.43 26.61 -15.61
N ASP A 36 -4.89 27.58 -16.35
CA ASP A 36 -4.13 27.32 -17.57
C ASP A 36 -2.77 26.66 -17.25
N LEU A 37 -2.76 25.34 -17.18
CA LEU A 37 -1.61 24.53 -16.79
C LEU A 37 -1.10 23.72 -17.98
N ALA A 38 0.23 23.77 -18.17
CA ALA A 38 0.91 22.92 -19.14
C ALA A 38 0.84 21.44 -18.73
N TYR A 39 0.64 20.57 -19.72
CA TYR A 39 0.55 19.11 -19.54
C TYR A 39 1.74 18.51 -18.77
N THR A 40 2.96 18.97 -19.07
CA THR A 40 4.20 18.48 -18.44
C THR A 40 4.28 18.86 -16.95
N THR A 41 3.67 19.98 -16.55
CA THR A 41 3.56 20.38 -15.14
C THR A 41 2.71 19.37 -14.39
N VAL A 42 1.54 19.01 -14.93
CA VAL A 42 0.64 18.00 -14.33
C VAL A 42 1.32 16.65 -14.25
N LEU A 43 2.04 16.23 -15.30
CA LEU A 43 2.81 14.98 -15.28
C LEU A 43 3.84 14.97 -14.14
N THR A 44 4.62 16.05 -14.00
CA THR A 44 5.64 16.16 -12.95
C THR A 44 5.02 16.14 -11.56
N VAL A 45 3.85 16.76 -11.37
CA VAL A 45 3.14 16.74 -10.09
C VAL A 45 2.63 15.34 -9.76
N LEU A 46 2.07 14.61 -10.73
CA LEU A 46 1.64 13.23 -10.55
C LEU A 46 2.80 12.32 -10.14
N GLU A 47 3.99 12.49 -10.73
CA GLU A 47 5.19 11.73 -10.33
C GLU A 47 5.66 12.07 -8.91
N ARG A 48 5.54 13.32 -8.47
CA ARG A 48 5.85 13.71 -7.08
C ARG A 48 4.84 13.10 -6.11
N LEU A 49 3.54 13.14 -6.45
CA LEU A 49 2.47 12.53 -5.66
C LEU A 49 2.62 11.01 -5.56
N GLU A 50 3.04 10.35 -6.66
CA GLU A 50 3.38 8.93 -6.67
C GLU A 50 4.52 8.63 -5.67
N LYS A 51 5.62 9.40 -5.72
CA LYS A 51 6.74 9.25 -4.78
C LYS A 51 6.35 9.52 -3.32
N LYS A 52 5.38 10.40 -3.09
CA LYS A 52 4.81 10.69 -1.76
C LYS A 52 3.78 9.66 -1.31
N GLY A 53 3.39 8.71 -2.16
CA GLY A 53 2.41 7.67 -1.84
C GLY A 53 0.95 8.06 -2.04
N PHE A 54 0.63 9.34 -2.30
CA PHE A 54 -0.75 9.80 -2.48
C PHE A 54 -1.43 9.30 -3.76
N VAL A 55 -0.65 8.90 -4.75
CA VAL A 55 -1.15 8.45 -6.06
C VAL A 55 -0.54 7.11 -6.43
N ARG A 56 -1.37 6.20 -6.94
CA ARG A 56 -0.91 4.97 -7.58
C ARG A 56 -0.79 5.21 -9.07
N ARG A 57 0.22 4.59 -9.69
CA ARG A 57 0.43 4.60 -11.15
C ARG A 57 0.31 3.19 -11.70
N GLN A 58 -0.50 3.04 -12.74
CA GLN A 58 -0.57 1.82 -13.53
C GLN A 58 0.14 2.04 -14.87
N ARG A 59 1.05 1.13 -15.22
CA ARG A 59 1.60 1.06 -16.58
C ARG A 59 0.53 0.48 -17.52
N ALA A 60 0.20 1.22 -18.57
CA ALA A 60 -0.63 0.71 -19.66
C ALA A 60 0.13 0.87 -20.98
N ALA A 61 -0.28 0.10 -22.01
CA ALA A 61 0.44 0.00 -23.28
C ALA A 61 0.59 1.34 -24.04
N ARG A 62 -0.27 2.33 -23.77
CA ARG A 62 -0.26 3.63 -24.46
C ARG A 62 0.13 4.80 -23.57
N ALA A 63 -0.45 4.90 -22.37
CA ALA A 63 -0.22 5.99 -21.46
C ALA A 63 -0.36 5.52 -20.01
N HIS A 64 0.48 6.03 -19.12
CA HIS A 64 0.34 5.80 -17.69
C HIS A 64 -0.99 6.34 -17.18
N ARG A 65 -1.57 5.59 -16.25
CA ARG A 65 -2.81 5.95 -15.58
C ARG A 65 -2.56 6.11 -14.09
N TYR A 66 -3.31 6.99 -13.47
CA TYR A 66 -3.16 7.45 -12.10
C TYR A 66 -4.49 7.39 -11.36
N ARG A 67 -4.44 7.10 -10.06
CA ARG A 67 -5.59 7.11 -9.14
C ARG A 67 -5.10 7.52 -7.75
N ALA A 68 -5.96 8.18 -6.96
CA ALA A 68 -5.66 8.43 -5.55
C ALA A 68 -5.43 7.10 -4.80
N SER A 69 -4.40 7.06 -3.95
CA SER A 69 -4.08 5.90 -3.11
C SER A 69 -5.00 5.79 -1.90
N ASP A 70 -5.36 6.94 -1.33
CA ASP A 70 -6.10 7.08 -0.09
C ASP A 70 -7.32 7.99 -0.28
N ALA A 71 -8.32 7.80 0.58
CA ALA A 71 -9.49 8.68 0.63
C ALA A 71 -9.09 10.09 1.07
N ARG A 72 -9.84 11.10 0.60
CA ARG A 72 -9.57 12.52 0.91
C ARG A 72 -9.57 12.78 2.41
N GLU A 73 -10.47 12.12 3.12
CA GLU A 73 -10.66 12.20 4.57
C GLU A 73 -9.46 11.63 5.32
N ALA A 74 -8.85 10.54 4.82
CA ALA A 74 -7.67 9.94 5.44
C ALA A 74 -6.47 10.90 5.39
N VAL A 75 -6.25 11.57 4.25
CA VAL A 75 -5.18 12.56 4.10
C VAL A 75 -5.41 13.77 5.02
N VAL A 76 -6.66 14.20 5.21
CA VAL A 76 -7.00 15.29 6.14
C VAL A 76 -6.75 14.87 7.58
N ALA A 77 -7.18 13.67 7.97
CA ALA A 77 -6.96 13.14 9.30
C ALA A 77 -5.47 12.99 9.62
N GLU A 78 -4.67 12.50 8.67
CA GLU A 78 -3.21 12.42 8.82
C GLU A 78 -2.58 13.80 9.01
N ALA A 79 -3.01 14.81 8.23
CA ALA A 79 -2.52 16.18 8.40
C ALA A 79 -2.86 16.78 9.78
N MET A 80 -4.05 16.48 10.31
CA MET A 80 -4.44 16.88 11.67
C MET A 80 -3.56 16.19 12.73
N LEU A 81 -3.28 14.90 12.56
CA LEU A 81 -2.41 14.13 13.45
C LEU A 81 -0.95 14.59 13.40
N GLU A 82 -0.43 14.94 12.22
CA GLU A 82 0.92 15.49 12.08
C GLU A 82 1.04 16.86 12.76
N ALA A 83 0.05 17.74 12.57
CA ALA A 83 0.00 19.03 13.25
C ALA A 83 -0.03 18.87 14.78
N LEU A 84 -0.85 17.93 15.28
CA LEU A 84 -0.89 17.59 16.70
C LEU A 84 0.43 16.97 17.20
N GLY A 85 1.08 16.17 16.35
CA GLY A 85 2.36 15.52 16.64
C GLY A 85 3.50 16.51 16.89
N ASN A 86 3.46 17.66 16.21
CA ASN A 86 4.43 18.76 16.31
C ASN A 86 4.16 19.73 17.46
N ALA A 87 3.08 19.57 18.23
CA ALA A 87 2.77 20.44 19.36
C ALA A 87 3.60 20.05 20.60
N ASP A 88 4.19 21.04 21.28
CA ASP A 88 4.94 20.84 22.52
C ASP A 88 4.07 20.25 23.64
N ASP A 89 2.82 20.73 23.75
CA ASP A 89 1.80 20.19 24.66
C ASP A 89 0.55 19.79 23.86
N ARG A 90 0.45 18.48 23.58
CA ARG A 90 -0.67 17.88 22.85
C ARG A 90 -1.99 18.01 23.60
N GLY A 91 -1.98 17.94 24.93
CA GLY A 91 -3.18 18.05 25.75
C GLY A 91 -3.80 19.44 25.64
N SER A 92 -2.99 20.47 25.80
CA SER A 92 -3.42 21.86 25.61
C SER A 92 -3.87 22.15 24.18
N ALA A 93 -3.18 21.60 23.17
CA ALA A 93 -3.57 21.73 21.77
C ALA A 93 -4.96 21.13 21.51
N LEU A 94 -5.24 19.94 22.05
CA LEU A 94 -6.56 19.29 21.95
C LEU A 94 -7.66 20.09 22.65
N VAL A 95 -7.40 20.62 23.86
CA VAL A 95 -8.37 21.47 24.58
C VAL A 95 -8.71 22.73 23.77
N ARG A 96 -7.70 23.39 23.19
CA ARG A 96 -7.93 24.56 22.32
C ARG A 96 -8.65 24.19 21.02
N PHE A 97 -8.32 23.05 20.42
CA PHE A 97 -8.99 22.56 19.21
C PHE A 97 -10.47 22.29 19.47
N VAL A 98 -10.80 21.52 20.52
CA VAL A 98 -12.20 21.23 20.89
C VAL A 98 -12.97 22.50 21.24
N GLY A 99 -12.30 23.52 21.80
CA GLY A 99 -12.91 24.83 22.06
C GLY A 99 -13.10 25.71 20.81
N ALA A 100 -12.40 25.43 19.71
CA ALA A 100 -12.45 26.22 18.48
C ALA A 100 -13.37 25.64 17.40
N VAL A 101 -13.63 24.33 17.44
CA VAL A 101 -14.58 23.68 16.51
C VAL A 101 -16.03 24.06 16.84
N SER A 102 -16.91 23.97 15.84
CA SER A 102 -18.34 24.21 16.01
C SER A 102 -19.00 23.17 16.92
N ALA A 103 -20.19 23.48 17.44
CA ALA A 103 -20.95 22.54 18.27
C ALA A 103 -21.30 21.24 17.52
N GLU A 104 -21.54 21.33 16.21
CA GLU A 104 -21.80 20.19 15.34
C GLU A 104 -20.56 19.29 15.20
N GLU A 105 -19.40 19.88 14.91
CA GLU A 105 -18.13 19.15 14.83
C GLU A 105 -17.74 18.52 16.17
N ALA A 106 -17.95 19.24 17.28
CA ALA A 106 -17.72 18.69 18.62
C ALA A 106 -18.60 17.47 18.90
N GLU A 107 -19.84 17.46 18.43
CA GLU A 107 -20.73 16.31 18.58
C GLU A 107 -20.33 15.14 17.69
N ILE A 108 -19.86 15.41 16.47
CA ILE A 108 -19.26 14.38 15.60
C ILE A 108 -18.06 13.72 16.31
N LEU A 109 -17.17 14.52 16.89
CA LEU A 109 -16.00 14.02 17.63
C LEU A 109 -16.41 13.18 18.85
N ARG A 110 -17.39 13.63 19.64
CA ARG A 110 -17.89 12.86 20.80
C ARG A 110 -18.44 11.51 20.37
N ARG A 111 -19.28 11.48 19.33
CA ARG A 111 -19.83 10.23 18.80
C ARG A 111 -18.73 9.31 18.30
N ALA A 112 -17.76 9.83 17.55
CA ALA A 112 -16.64 9.06 17.03
C ALA A 112 -15.79 8.43 18.15
N LEU A 113 -15.53 9.17 19.24
CA LEU A 113 -14.80 8.67 20.41
C LEU A 113 -15.59 7.65 21.24
N ALA A 114 -16.91 7.65 21.15
CA ALA A 114 -17.78 6.70 21.83
C ALA A 114 -17.95 5.38 21.05
N LEU A 115 -17.54 5.34 19.78
CA LEU A 115 -17.51 4.08 19.03
C LEU A 115 -16.42 3.18 19.63
N PRO A 116 -16.67 1.87 19.80
CA PRO A 116 -15.62 0.95 20.18
C PRO A 116 -14.54 1.03 19.10
N ALA A 117 -13.33 1.40 19.49
CA ALA A 117 -12.22 1.43 18.56
C ALA A 117 -12.10 0.03 17.95
N GLU A 118 -12.40 -0.11 16.66
CA GLU A 118 -11.89 -1.22 15.87
C GLU A 118 -10.38 -1.07 15.91
N THR A 119 -9.81 -1.65 16.95
CA THR A 119 -8.38 -1.71 17.17
C THR A 119 -7.93 -2.77 16.18
N ASP A 120 -7.53 -2.35 14.99
CA ASP A 120 -6.67 -3.16 14.14
C ASP A 120 -5.42 -3.45 14.97
N VAL A 121 -5.39 -4.63 15.56
CA VAL A 121 -4.30 -5.08 16.41
C VAL A 121 -3.14 -5.42 15.49
N LEU A 122 -2.40 -4.41 15.06
CA LEU A 122 -1.00 -4.61 14.71
C LEU A 122 -0.25 -4.84 16.03
N THR A 123 -0.31 -6.06 16.55
CA THR A 123 0.65 -6.52 17.57
C THR A 123 2.01 -6.47 16.90
N PRO A 124 2.97 -5.64 17.36
CA PRO A 124 4.35 -5.86 16.98
C PRO A 124 4.78 -7.15 17.67
N THR A 125 4.88 -8.25 16.90
CA THR A 125 5.63 -9.42 17.32
C THR A 125 7.08 -8.98 17.47
N GLY A 126 7.47 -8.59 18.69
CA GLY A 126 8.85 -8.30 19.05
C GLY A 126 9.73 -9.55 18.85
N PRO A 127 11.02 -9.35 18.53
CA PRO A 127 11.91 -10.40 18.07
C PRO A 127 12.43 -11.21 19.27
N GLY A 128 12.47 -12.54 19.15
CA GLY A 128 12.93 -13.36 20.26
C GLY A 128 12.88 -14.87 20.03
N ASP A 129 13.60 -15.38 19.05
CA ASP A 129 14.17 -16.72 19.08
C ASP A 129 15.47 -16.81 18.26
N GLU A 130 16.50 -16.13 18.77
CA GLU A 130 17.87 -16.60 18.57
C GLU A 130 18.02 -17.96 19.29
N SER A 131 17.75 -19.05 18.58
CA SER A 131 18.20 -20.38 19.00
C SER A 131 19.66 -20.54 18.60
N TYR A 132 20.53 -20.06 19.48
CA TYR A 132 21.97 -20.33 19.46
C TYR A 132 22.24 -21.75 19.96
N LEU A 133 23.23 -22.38 19.34
CA LEU A 133 23.72 -23.76 19.56
C LEU A 133 23.75 -24.22 21.02
N ASP A 134 23.32 -25.47 21.25
CA ASP A 134 23.88 -26.30 22.32
C ASP A 134 24.74 -27.42 21.70
N VAL A 135 26.03 -27.34 21.97
CA VAL A 135 27.07 -28.31 21.65
C VAL A 135 27.46 -28.99 22.96
N ALA A 136 26.99 -30.21 23.17
CA ALA A 136 27.46 -31.03 24.27
C ALA A 136 27.53 -32.53 23.91
N THR A 137 28.77 -32.94 23.66
CA THR A 137 29.42 -34.09 24.30
C THR A 137 29.15 -35.52 23.81
N LEU A 138 30.27 -36.10 23.35
CA LEU A 138 30.60 -37.47 22.98
C LEU A 138 30.33 -38.56 24.03
N GLY A 139 30.12 -39.78 23.50
CA GLY A 139 30.48 -41.08 24.09
C GLY A 139 29.28 -41.98 24.38
N ASP A 140 29.27 -43.28 24.11
CA ASP A 140 30.18 -44.24 23.47
C ASP A 140 29.38 -45.55 23.32
N SER A 141 29.92 -46.50 22.55
CA SER A 141 29.64 -47.95 22.54
C SER A 141 28.53 -48.52 21.62
N ALA A 142 28.97 -48.80 20.39
CA ALA A 142 29.08 -50.11 19.75
C ALA A 142 28.01 -51.21 19.98
N THR A 143 27.44 -51.74 18.89
CA THR A 143 27.70 -53.11 18.34
C THR A 143 26.58 -53.55 17.37
N GLY A 144 26.97 -54.11 16.22
CA GLY A 144 26.12 -54.99 15.38
C GLY A 144 26.00 -54.54 13.92
N ILE A 145 26.96 -54.83 13.01
CA ILE A 145 27.13 -56.06 12.22
C ILE A 145 26.17 -56.18 11.00
N ILE A 146 26.75 -55.97 9.79
CA ILE A 146 26.58 -56.70 8.49
C ILE A 146 25.23 -56.51 7.74
N THR A 147 25.06 -56.36 6.40
CA THR A 147 25.77 -56.62 5.11
C THR A 147 25.21 -55.62 4.06
N ASP A 148 26.00 -54.94 3.24
CA ASP A 148 26.37 -55.29 1.84
C ASP A 148 25.20 -55.62 0.87
N THR A 149 24.86 -54.71 -0.05
CA THR A 149 24.75 -55.02 -1.49
C THR A 149 24.73 -53.74 -2.36
N ARG A 150 25.89 -53.47 -2.97
CA ARG A 150 26.16 -53.16 -4.40
C ARG A 150 24.94 -52.81 -5.30
N THR A 151 24.81 -51.58 -5.81
CA THR A 151 25.29 -51.01 -7.11
C THR A 151 24.37 -51.29 -8.31
N ASP A 152 24.36 -50.31 -9.21
CA ASP A 152 23.94 -50.34 -10.62
C ASP A 152 22.43 -50.25 -10.85
N GLU A 153 21.93 -49.53 -11.85
CA GLU A 153 22.40 -48.58 -12.87
C GLU A 153 21.14 -48.49 -13.74
N LEU A 154 20.88 -47.33 -14.37
CA LEU A 154 20.25 -47.28 -15.71
C LEU A 154 18.78 -47.80 -15.81
N ASP A 155 17.92 -47.36 -16.70
CA ASP A 155 17.93 -46.39 -17.78
C ASP A 155 16.48 -46.28 -18.26
N SER A 156 16.19 -45.12 -18.84
CA SER A 156 15.35 -44.96 -20.02
C SER A 156 13.85 -45.27 -20.06
N SER A 157 13.21 -44.28 -20.69
CA SER A 157 12.16 -44.42 -21.71
C SER A 157 10.75 -44.64 -21.16
N SER A 158 9.67 -44.17 -21.77
CA SER A 158 9.39 -43.37 -22.96
C SER A 158 7.87 -43.14 -22.91
N SER A 159 7.37 -41.91 -23.06
CA SER A 159 6.67 -41.48 -24.29
C SER A 159 5.16 -41.90 -24.33
N PRO A 160 4.32 -41.48 -25.29
CA PRO A 160 3.67 -40.14 -25.36
C PRO A 160 2.16 -40.20 -25.74
N ASP A 161 1.62 -39.06 -26.22
CA ASP A 161 0.48 -38.91 -27.18
C ASP A 161 -0.96 -38.96 -26.59
N LYS A 162 -2.00 -38.19 -26.98
CA LYS A 162 -2.43 -37.38 -28.15
C LYS A 162 -3.43 -36.29 -27.68
N ALA A 163 -3.50 -35.06 -28.20
CA ALA A 163 -3.99 -34.55 -29.50
C ALA A 163 -5.52 -34.38 -29.66
N GLY A 164 -5.92 -33.22 -30.22
CA GLY A 164 -7.21 -32.91 -30.89
C GLY A 164 -8.20 -32.07 -30.07
N GLY A 165 -8.88 -31.02 -30.52
CA GLY A 165 -9.11 -30.28 -31.79
C GLY A 165 -9.91 -29.00 -31.39
N GLY A 166 -10.04 -27.89 -32.13
CA GLY A 166 -10.32 -27.68 -33.55
C GLY A 166 -11.79 -27.27 -33.78
N ASN A 167 -12.09 -25.98 -33.98
CA ASN A 167 -13.11 -25.34 -34.87
C ASN A 167 -13.36 -23.88 -34.42
N LEU A 168 -13.31 -22.80 -35.22
CA LEU A 168 -13.84 -22.43 -36.55
C LEU A 168 -15.37 -22.21 -36.64
N ALA A 169 -15.68 -21.14 -37.39
CA ALA A 169 -16.95 -20.67 -37.94
C ALA A 169 -17.86 -19.86 -36.99
N SER A 170 -18.65 -18.86 -37.41
CA SER A 170 -18.79 -17.99 -38.60
C SER A 170 -20.12 -17.28 -38.37
N THR A 171 -20.25 -16.00 -38.75
CA THR A 171 -21.36 -15.39 -39.54
C THR A 171 -21.23 -13.87 -39.43
#